data_AF-A0A838Z242-F1
#
_entry.id   AF-A0A838Z242-F1
#
_cell.length_a   1.000
_cell.length_b   1.000
_cell.length_c   1.000
_cell.angle_alpha   90.00
_cell.angle_beta   90.00
_cell.angle_gamma   90.00
#
_symmetry.space_group_name_H-M   'P 1'
#
loop_
_entity.id
_entity.type
_entity.pdbx_description
1 polymer ?
#
loop_
_entity_poly.entity_id
_entity_poly.type
_entity_poly.pdbx_seq_one_letter_code
_entity_poly.pdbx_strand_id
1 'polypeptide(L)'
;MNQRIYIFLSIIFFFSSCFFAQAQEEVIIGFGKKNLLIDENLVISVIITGNDKSNVSIFPEIQGFTKADRKIIHAKGQSHTITQNYTPIKEGSFRIPPFELTVNGKIYESESTTIVVTPPKDEAEEENNEVISLENIKDNAFLALNVDKSTVYVGEGFRVSLAFYIAETNTMQMGFPDDLNAQVDLIAKKIKSPDCLEERINITKIVEGHRTINGKKYLTYKFFEAIYFPLNNQPVKIPAVELRMDQSKKNNAEKESISFTNKPFTVKVLNLPEHPLKDKVVAGNFNLVEQIETRKINTGKSFNYSFRIVGQGNFSTVSVSSPSNDSFFDFYPPEVKEIHNNDFTIQEKEFRYRVVPKDSGQQALSKYFYWIYFNTKTESYDTLKSKIKIKILGKAIADKESGTSEDIFAGIDKLDTSTIQTNYQEVVKNISNLLIICMVMGCIYLFSWRRRIK
;
A
#
# COMPACT_ATOMS: atom_id res chain seq x y z
N MET A 1 26.86 -31.74 49.13
CA MET A 1 26.72 -32.24 47.75
C MET A 1 25.34 -31.96 47.15
N ASN A 2 24.27 -31.91 47.95
CA ASN A 2 22.88 -31.87 47.44
C ASN A 2 22.43 -30.48 46.93
N GLN A 3 22.92 -29.37 47.49
CA GLN A 3 22.48 -28.02 47.08
C GLN A 3 22.94 -27.61 45.67
N ARG A 4 24.14 -28.06 45.26
CA ARG A 4 24.66 -27.82 43.90
C ARG A 4 23.92 -28.65 42.85
N ILE A 5 23.39 -29.81 43.23
CA ILE A 5 22.58 -30.67 42.36
C ILE A 5 21.20 -30.04 42.08
N TYR A 6 20.55 -29.43 43.08
CA TYR A 6 19.26 -28.76 42.87
C TYR A 6 19.38 -27.49 42.02
N ILE A 7 20.47 -26.73 42.15
CA ILE A 7 20.73 -25.57 41.30
C ILE A 7 21.00 -26.02 39.85
N PHE A 8 21.75 -27.11 39.67
CA PHE A 8 22.01 -27.66 38.34
C PHE A 8 20.75 -28.25 37.67
N LEU A 9 19.90 -28.94 38.44
CA LEU A 9 18.60 -29.43 37.95
C LEU A 9 17.63 -28.28 37.64
N SER A 10 17.62 -27.20 38.44
CA SER A 10 16.78 -26.04 38.19
C SER A 10 17.20 -25.28 36.92
N ILE A 11 18.50 -25.21 36.63
CA ILE A 11 19.03 -24.59 35.40
C ILE A 11 18.70 -25.45 34.16
N ILE A 12 18.75 -26.78 34.28
CA ILE A 12 18.34 -27.70 33.20
C ILE A 12 16.83 -27.63 32.94
N PHE A 13 16.00 -27.48 33.98
CA PHE A 13 14.56 -27.34 33.83
C PHE A 13 14.17 -25.99 33.19
N PHE A 14 14.91 -24.91 33.51
CA PHE A 14 14.68 -23.58 32.92
C PHE A 14 15.16 -23.48 31.46
N PHE A 15 16.21 -24.23 31.08
CA PHE A 15 16.67 -24.30 29.69
C PHE A 15 15.79 -25.19 28.80
N SER A 16 15.09 -26.18 29.38
CA SER A 16 14.20 -27.06 28.61
C SER A 16 12.85 -26.41 28.26
N SER A 17 12.44 -25.35 28.95
CA SER A 17 11.21 -24.59 28.65
C SER A 17 11.38 -23.49 27.58
N CYS A 18 12.60 -23.23 27.11
CA CYS A 18 12.87 -22.18 26.09
C CYS A 18 12.76 -22.66 24.63
N PHE A 19 12.36 -23.91 24.37
CA PHE A 19 12.45 -24.51 23.04
C PHE A 19 11.09 -24.82 22.38
N PHE A 20 10.05 -24.00 22.55
CA PHE A 20 8.86 -24.05 21.67
C PHE A 20 8.21 -22.67 21.51
N ALA A 21 8.98 -21.70 20.99
CA ALA A 21 8.40 -20.53 20.33
C ALA A 21 8.67 -20.65 18.82
N GLN A 22 8.02 -21.61 18.16
CA GLN A 22 7.92 -21.57 16.71
C GLN A 22 6.91 -20.47 16.37
N ALA A 23 7.32 -19.49 15.58
CA ALA A 23 6.40 -18.51 14.99
C ALA A 23 5.26 -19.27 14.31
N GLN A 24 4.02 -19.01 14.73
CA GLN A 24 2.86 -19.71 14.21
C GLN A 24 2.64 -19.26 12.76
N GLU A 25 2.76 -20.20 11.81
CA GLU A 25 2.48 -19.95 10.39
C GLU A 25 1.01 -19.53 10.24
N GLU A 26 0.81 -18.27 9.85
CA GLU A 26 -0.52 -17.72 9.59
C GLU A 26 -0.81 -17.87 8.10
N VAL A 27 -1.88 -18.63 7.79
CA VAL A 27 -2.32 -18.89 6.43
C VAL A 27 -3.73 -18.34 6.27
N ILE A 28 -3.91 -17.45 5.29
CA ILE A 28 -5.20 -16.82 4.99
C ILE A 28 -5.58 -17.15 3.55
N ILE A 29 -6.79 -17.67 3.35
CA ILE A 29 -7.37 -17.88 2.02
C ILE A 29 -8.27 -16.68 1.71
N GLY A 30 -7.90 -15.92 0.67
CA GLY A 30 -8.60 -14.73 0.24
C GLY A 30 -9.27 -14.90 -1.12
N PHE A 31 -10.34 -14.15 -1.33
CA PHE A 31 -10.98 -13.98 -2.63
C PHE A 31 -10.76 -12.53 -3.10
N GLY A 32 -10.49 -12.36 -4.39
CA GLY A 32 -10.39 -11.06 -5.05
C GLY A 32 -11.75 -10.37 -5.21
N LYS A 33 -11.93 -9.65 -6.32
CA LYS A 33 -13.21 -8.97 -6.63
C LYS A 33 -14.37 -9.98 -6.62
N LYS A 34 -15.48 -9.59 -5.97
CA LYS A 34 -16.71 -10.39 -5.89
C LYS A 34 -17.72 -10.07 -6.98
N ASN A 35 -17.60 -8.89 -7.60
CA ASN A 35 -18.35 -8.52 -8.80
C ASN A 35 -17.33 -8.50 -9.93
N LEU A 36 -17.54 -9.34 -10.94
CA LEU A 36 -16.64 -9.55 -12.07
C LEU A 36 -17.38 -9.29 -13.36
N LEU A 37 -16.69 -8.71 -14.33
CA LEU A 37 -17.10 -8.80 -15.73
C LEU A 37 -16.77 -10.21 -16.27
N ILE A 38 -17.44 -10.64 -17.33
CA ILE A 38 -17.20 -11.97 -17.92
C ILE A 38 -15.75 -12.20 -18.38
N ASP A 39 -15.04 -11.12 -18.70
CA ASP A 39 -13.65 -11.08 -19.17
C ASP A 39 -12.63 -10.88 -18.02
N GLU A 40 -13.10 -10.66 -16.79
CA GLU A 40 -12.26 -10.56 -15.61
C GLU A 40 -12.08 -11.92 -14.92
N ASN A 41 -10.87 -12.18 -14.42
CA ASN A 41 -10.59 -13.39 -13.65
C ASN A 41 -10.93 -13.20 -12.17
N LEU A 42 -11.62 -14.19 -11.58
CA LEU A 42 -11.66 -14.37 -10.15
C LEU A 42 -10.27 -14.82 -9.66
N VAL A 43 -9.69 -14.09 -8.72
CA VAL A 43 -8.41 -14.45 -8.10
C VAL A 43 -8.67 -15.05 -6.71
N ILE A 44 -8.19 -16.26 -6.47
CA ILE A 44 -8.11 -16.83 -5.12
C ILE A 44 -6.66 -16.80 -4.66
N SER A 45 -6.40 -16.22 -3.51
CA SER A 45 -5.07 -16.08 -2.93
C SER A 45 -4.93 -16.92 -1.67
N VAL A 46 -3.73 -17.46 -1.47
CA VAL A 46 -3.28 -18.07 -0.21
C VAL A 46 -2.08 -17.27 0.24
N ILE A 47 -2.25 -16.52 1.32
CA ILE A 47 -1.20 -15.69 1.92
C ILE A 47 -0.62 -16.46 3.08
N ILE A 48 0.69 -16.65 3.07
CA ILE A 48 1.41 -17.43 4.07
C ILE A 48 2.45 -16.54 4.71
N THR A 49 2.37 -16.38 6.03
CA THR A 49 3.26 -15.51 6.82
C THR A 49 4.09 -16.33 7.80
N GLY A 50 5.39 -16.05 7.88
CA GLY A 50 6.34 -16.71 8.78
C GLY A 50 7.16 -17.83 8.12
N ASN A 51 7.00 -18.07 6.82
CA ASN A 51 7.76 -19.06 6.06
C ASN A 51 8.08 -18.54 4.64
N ASP A 52 9.30 -18.78 4.15
CA ASP A 52 9.77 -18.36 2.83
C ASP A 52 9.54 -19.43 1.75
N LYS A 53 9.16 -20.65 2.15
CA LYS A 53 8.79 -21.76 1.25
C LYS A 53 7.61 -22.56 1.82
N SER A 54 6.50 -22.61 1.09
CA SER A 54 5.40 -23.51 1.44
C SER A 54 4.89 -24.32 0.25
N ASN A 55 4.49 -25.54 0.55
CA ASN A 55 3.81 -26.42 -0.39
C ASN A 55 2.30 -26.26 -0.18
N VAL A 56 1.61 -25.75 -1.20
CA VAL A 56 0.15 -25.59 -1.21
C VAL A 56 -0.43 -26.58 -2.18
N SER A 57 -1.45 -27.31 -1.74
CA SER A 57 -2.21 -28.25 -2.56
C SER A 57 -2.80 -27.59 -3.80
N ILE A 58 -3.26 -28.42 -4.72
CA ILE A 58 -3.97 -27.95 -5.91
C ILE A 58 -5.25 -27.24 -5.45
N PHE A 59 -5.48 -26.03 -5.96
CA PHE A 59 -6.72 -25.30 -5.69
C PHE A 59 -7.93 -26.05 -6.28
N PRO A 60 -9.14 -25.94 -5.70
CA PRO A 60 -10.30 -26.69 -6.17
C PRO A 60 -10.77 -26.26 -7.56
N GLU A 61 -11.58 -27.09 -8.21
CA GLU A 61 -12.38 -26.62 -9.34
C GLU A 61 -13.58 -25.83 -8.81
N ILE A 62 -13.95 -24.75 -9.52
CA ILE A 62 -15.07 -23.88 -9.13
C ILE A 62 -16.15 -23.98 -10.18
N GLN A 63 -17.35 -24.37 -9.75
CA GLN A 63 -18.49 -24.48 -10.65
C GLN A 63 -18.81 -23.13 -11.32
N GLY A 64 -18.85 -23.11 -12.65
CA GLY A 64 -19.09 -21.91 -13.44
C GLY A 64 -17.82 -21.15 -13.85
N PHE A 65 -16.64 -21.64 -13.48
CA PHE A 65 -15.36 -21.05 -13.84
C PHE A 65 -14.40 -22.10 -14.41
N THR A 66 -13.53 -21.69 -15.33
CA THR A 66 -12.42 -22.48 -15.82
C THR A 66 -11.15 -22.04 -15.09
N LYS A 67 -10.40 -23.00 -14.57
CA LYS A 67 -9.13 -22.74 -13.90
C LYS A 67 -8.07 -22.27 -14.91
N ALA A 68 -7.48 -21.11 -14.65
CA ALA A 68 -6.51 -20.45 -15.52
C ALA A 68 -5.10 -20.47 -14.89
N ASP A 69 -4.28 -19.45 -15.16
CA ASP A 69 -2.89 -19.40 -14.71
C ASP A 69 -2.75 -19.34 -13.18
N ARG A 70 -1.72 -20.03 -12.68
CA ARG A 70 -1.27 -19.95 -11.29
C ARG A 70 -0.03 -19.06 -11.23
N LYS A 71 -0.01 -18.11 -10.30
CA LYS A 71 1.15 -17.23 -10.06
C LYS A 71 1.59 -17.31 -8.61
N ILE A 72 2.91 -17.33 -8.41
CA ILE A 72 3.56 -17.26 -7.09
C ILE A 72 4.27 -15.92 -7.01
N ILE A 73 3.96 -15.13 -5.97
CA ILE A 73 4.59 -13.83 -5.72
C ILE A 73 5.29 -13.89 -4.37
N HIS A 74 6.61 -13.67 -4.37
CA HIS A 74 7.42 -13.57 -3.17
C HIS A 74 7.52 -12.11 -2.74
N ALA A 75 7.05 -11.76 -1.54
CA ALA A 75 7.25 -10.45 -0.96
C ALA A 75 8.53 -10.44 -0.10
N LYS A 76 9.34 -9.38 -0.18
CA LYS A 76 10.51 -9.21 0.70
C LYS A 76 10.03 -8.95 2.14
N GLY A 77 10.07 -9.98 2.99
CA GLY A 77 9.75 -9.85 4.43
C GLY A 77 8.94 -10.99 5.05
N GLN A 78 9.27 -12.26 4.77
CA GLN A 78 8.67 -13.47 5.39
C GLN A 78 7.19 -13.77 5.07
N SER A 79 6.60 -13.17 4.04
CA SER A 79 5.30 -13.61 3.52
C SER A 79 5.38 -13.92 2.02
N HIS A 80 4.67 -14.96 1.59
CA HIS A 80 4.53 -15.28 0.17
C HIS A 80 3.07 -15.58 -0.17
N THR A 81 2.64 -15.13 -1.35
CA THR A 81 1.26 -15.27 -1.80
C THR A 81 1.22 -16.15 -3.03
N ILE A 82 0.39 -17.19 -2.98
CA ILE A 82 0.07 -18.05 -4.12
C ILE A 82 -1.32 -17.67 -4.60
N THR A 83 -1.42 -17.28 -5.87
CA THR A 83 -2.69 -16.90 -6.50
C THR A 83 -3.06 -17.88 -7.59
N GLN A 84 -4.33 -18.25 -7.65
CA GLN A 84 -4.95 -19.02 -8.71
C GLN A 84 -6.03 -18.17 -9.37
N ASN A 85 -5.94 -18.00 -10.69
CA ASN A 85 -6.95 -17.30 -11.47
C ASN A 85 -8.00 -18.28 -11.98
N TYR A 86 -9.25 -17.82 -12.04
CA TYR A 86 -10.40 -18.54 -12.57
C TYR A 86 -11.19 -17.64 -13.51
N THR A 87 -11.37 -18.08 -14.75
CA THR A 87 -12.11 -17.33 -15.78
C THR A 87 -13.57 -17.78 -15.76
N PRO A 88 -14.55 -16.89 -15.60
CA PRO A 88 -15.95 -17.27 -15.62
C PRO A 88 -16.38 -17.79 -16.99
N ILE A 89 -17.24 -18.82 -17.01
CA ILE A 89 -17.70 -19.48 -18.24
C ILE A 89 -18.97 -18.80 -18.78
N LYS A 90 -19.77 -18.20 -17.88
CA LYS A 90 -21.03 -17.52 -18.20
C LYS A 90 -21.38 -16.50 -17.13
N GLU A 91 -22.30 -15.60 -17.45
CA GLU A 91 -22.85 -14.61 -16.53
C GLU A 91 -23.77 -15.25 -15.48
N GLY A 92 -23.95 -14.54 -14.36
CA GLY A 92 -24.85 -14.93 -13.28
C GLY A 92 -24.23 -14.81 -11.89
N SER A 93 -24.99 -15.20 -10.87
CA SER A 93 -24.52 -15.27 -9.50
C SER A 93 -24.07 -16.69 -9.16
N PHE A 94 -22.81 -16.84 -8.76
CA PHE A 94 -22.18 -18.10 -8.43
C PHE A 94 -21.81 -18.13 -6.95
N ARG A 95 -22.39 -19.06 -6.22
CA ARG A 95 -21.99 -19.32 -4.84
C ARG A 95 -20.79 -20.26 -4.82
N ILE A 96 -19.70 -19.83 -4.21
CA ILE A 96 -18.54 -20.65 -3.92
C ILE A 96 -18.69 -21.17 -2.48
N PRO A 97 -18.92 -22.48 -2.29
CA PRO A 97 -18.94 -23.07 -0.96
C PRO A 97 -17.54 -23.04 -0.32
N PRO A 98 -17.43 -23.17 1.00
CA PRO A 98 -16.15 -23.42 1.67
C PRO A 98 -15.41 -24.58 1.02
N PHE A 99 -14.10 -24.47 0.90
CA PHE A 99 -13.24 -25.53 0.41
C PHE A 99 -11.95 -25.59 1.22
N GLU A 100 -11.32 -26.76 1.19
CA GLU A 100 -10.11 -27.02 1.95
C GLU A 100 -8.86 -26.91 1.07
N LEU A 101 -7.80 -26.30 1.61
CA LEU A 101 -6.46 -26.34 1.05
C LEU A 101 -5.49 -26.89 2.08
N THR A 102 -4.58 -27.75 1.62
CA THR A 102 -3.47 -28.21 2.46
C THR A 102 -2.26 -27.30 2.22
N VAL A 103 -1.80 -26.63 3.27
CA VAL A 103 -0.59 -25.81 3.28
C VAL A 103 0.38 -26.41 4.28
N ASN A 104 1.55 -26.86 3.80
CA ASN A 104 2.58 -27.51 4.63
C ASN A 104 2.05 -28.66 5.50
N GLY A 105 1.09 -29.43 4.97
CA GLY A 105 0.49 -30.59 5.65
C GLY A 105 -0.63 -30.25 6.63
N LYS A 106 -0.97 -28.98 6.84
CA LYS A 106 -2.14 -28.55 7.61
C LYS A 106 -3.28 -28.14 6.69
N ILE A 107 -4.50 -28.48 7.08
CA ILE A 107 -5.73 -28.16 6.34
C ILE A 107 -6.24 -26.80 6.80
N TYR A 108 -6.54 -25.93 5.83
CA TYR A 108 -7.15 -24.62 6.02
C TYR A 108 -8.43 -24.55 5.19
N GLU A 109 -9.51 -24.08 5.81
CA GLU A 109 -10.82 -23.95 5.18
C GLU A 109 -11.03 -22.50 4.72
N SER A 110 -11.58 -22.33 3.52
CA SER A 110 -11.95 -21.02 2.99
C SER A 110 -13.34 -20.60 3.43
N GLU A 111 -13.58 -19.29 3.50
CA GLU A 111 -14.92 -18.76 3.73
C GLU A 111 -15.82 -18.97 2.50
N SER A 112 -17.12 -19.17 2.72
CA SER A 112 -18.07 -19.17 1.61
C SER A 112 -18.25 -17.75 1.05
N THR A 113 -18.36 -17.61 -0.27
CA THR A 113 -18.64 -16.31 -0.89
C THR A 113 -19.57 -16.46 -2.08
N THR A 114 -20.19 -15.34 -2.50
CA THR A 114 -20.96 -15.27 -3.73
C THR A 114 -20.25 -14.32 -4.69
N ILE A 115 -20.05 -14.77 -5.92
CA ILE A 115 -19.44 -14.02 -7.02
C ILE A 115 -20.55 -13.68 -8.02
N VAL A 116 -20.69 -12.41 -8.35
CA VAL A 116 -21.64 -11.94 -9.36
C VAL A 116 -20.85 -11.64 -10.62
N VAL A 117 -21.12 -12.40 -11.68
CA VAL A 117 -20.53 -12.19 -13.00
C VAL A 117 -21.56 -11.48 -13.85
N THR A 118 -21.27 -10.26 -14.24
CA THR A 118 -22.11 -9.49 -15.16
C THR A 118 -21.57 -9.63 -16.58
N PRO A 119 -22.42 -9.41 -17.61
CA PRO A 119 -21.94 -9.28 -18.98
C PRO A 119 -20.76 -8.32 -19.03
N PRO A 120 -19.85 -8.47 -20.01
CA PRO A 120 -18.93 -7.40 -20.29
C PRO A 120 -19.82 -6.19 -20.53
N LYS A 121 -19.55 -5.08 -19.85
CA LYS A 121 -20.22 -3.85 -20.20
C LYS A 121 -19.88 -3.63 -21.68
N ASP A 122 -20.86 -3.78 -22.58
CA ASP A 122 -20.82 -3.16 -23.90
C ASP A 122 -20.79 -1.67 -23.60
N GLU A 123 -19.62 -1.14 -23.23
CA GLU A 123 -19.37 0.19 -22.66
C GLU A 123 -20.66 1.00 -22.56
N ALA A 124 -21.55 0.58 -21.66
CA ALA A 124 -22.73 1.34 -21.35
C ALA A 124 -22.10 2.33 -20.42
N GLU A 125 -21.64 3.42 -21.05
CA GLU A 125 -21.03 4.62 -20.52
C GLU A 125 -21.28 4.63 -19.02
N GLU A 126 -20.40 3.98 -18.27
CA GLU A 126 -19.97 4.65 -17.07
C GLU A 126 -19.40 5.91 -17.68
N GLU A 127 -20.00 7.06 -17.37
CA GLU A 127 -19.38 8.37 -17.57
C GLU A 127 -18.06 8.42 -16.78
N ASN A 128 -17.13 7.49 -17.03
CA ASN A 128 -15.74 7.83 -17.16
C ASN A 128 -15.73 8.86 -18.28
N ASN A 129 -15.76 10.12 -17.88
CA ASN A 129 -15.36 11.24 -18.71
C ASN A 129 -13.86 11.09 -19.05
N GLU A 130 -13.44 9.94 -19.61
CA GLU A 130 -12.15 9.75 -20.27
C GLU A 130 -12.22 10.59 -21.55
N VAL A 131 -11.82 11.85 -21.43
CA VAL A 131 -11.77 12.75 -22.57
C VAL A 131 -10.53 12.41 -23.40
N ILE A 132 -10.67 11.48 -24.34
CA ILE A 132 -9.64 11.17 -25.33
C ILE A 132 -9.84 12.10 -26.53
N SER A 133 -9.00 13.12 -26.68
CA SER A 133 -9.06 13.99 -27.86
C SER A 133 -8.43 13.29 -29.08
N LEU A 134 -9.21 13.07 -30.13
CA LEU A 134 -8.81 12.29 -31.33
C LEU A 134 -8.31 13.14 -32.52
N GLU A 135 -7.88 14.37 -32.29
CA GLU A 135 -7.38 15.24 -33.37
C GLU A 135 -5.85 15.27 -33.43
N ASN A 136 -5.29 15.56 -34.61
CA ASN A 136 -3.86 15.43 -34.98
C ASN A 136 -3.37 13.99 -35.28
N ILE A 137 -4.24 13.14 -35.81
CA ILE A 137 -3.86 11.82 -36.33
C ILE A 137 -2.94 12.02 -37.54
N LYS A 138 -1.67 11.65 -37.40
CA LYS A 138 -0.69 11.62 -38.49
C LYS A 138 -0.31 10.16 -38.74
N ASP A 139 -0.36 9.74 -40.00
CA ASP A 139 -0.03 8.36 -40.39
C ASP A 139 -0.75 7.31 -39.55
N ASN A 140 -2.04 7.51 -39.25
CA ASN A 140 -2.84 6.62 -38.39
C ASN A 140 -2.26 6.38 -36.98
N ALA A 141 -1.44 7.31 -36.48
CA ALA A 141 -0.95 7.31 -35.11
C ALA A 141 -1.18 8.68 -34.45
N PHE A 142 -1.27 8.69 -33.12
CA PHE A 142 -1.44 9.92 -32.35
C PHE A 142 -0.96 9.77 -30.91
N LEU A 143 -0.59 10.90 -30.31
CA LEU A 143 -0.32 11.03 -28.88
C LEU A 143 -1.58 11.52 -28.18
N ALA A 144 -2.06 10.79 -27.18
CA ALA A 144 -3.21 11.20 -26.39
C ALA A 144 -2.88 11.27 -24.90
N LEU A 145 -3.35 12.36 -24.32
CA LEU A 145 -3.43 12.57 -22.89
C LEU A 145 -4.83 12.14 -22.47
N ASN A 146 -4.93 11.17 -21.56
CA ASN A 146 -6.19 10.72 -20.99
C ASN A 146 -6.28 11.22 -19.55
N VAL A 147 -7.42 11.81 -19.23
CA VAL A 147 -7.78 12.24 -17.88
C VAL A 147 -9.06 11.51 -17.50
N ASP A 148 -9.08 10.84 -16.35
CA ASP A 148 -10.24 10.03 -15.94
C ASP A 148 -11.44 10.87 -15.46
N LYS A 149 -11.18 12.09 -14.97
CA LYS A 149 -12.19 13.02 -14.46
C LYS A 149 -11.98 14.43 -15.01
N SER A 150 -13.03 14.99 -15.62
CA SER A 150 -13.04 16.37 -16.09
C SER A 150 -13.36 17.40 -14.98
N THR A 151 -13.98 16.95 -13.90
CA THR A 151 -14.34 17.76 -12.73
C THR A 151 -14.07 16.96 -11.45
N VAL A 152 -13.46 17.61 -10.46
CA VAL A 152 -13.15 17.01 -9.14
C VAL A 152 -13.33 18.02 -8.02
N TYR A 153 -13.41 17.56 -6.78
CA TYR A 153 -13.30 18.43 -5.61
C TYR A 153 -11.85 18.74 -5.22
N VAL A 154 -11.63 19.80 -4.44
CA VAL A 154 -10.33 20.05 -3.79
C VAL A 154 -9.93 18.82 -2.96
N GLY A 155 -8.70 18.34 -3.14
CA GLY A 155 -8.17 17.15 -2.50
C GLY A 155 -8.61 15.81 -3.10
N GLU A 156 -9.55 15.79 -4.05
CA GLU A 156 -9.94 14.57 -4.77
C GLU A 156 -8.93 14.25 -5.88
N GLY A 157 -8.52 12.98 -5.96
CA GLY A 157 -7.58 12.52 -6.98
C GLY A 157 -8.24 12.36 -8.36
N PHE A 158 -7.52 12.82 -9.40
CA PHE A 158 -7.76 12.46 -10.79
C PHE A 158 -6.49 11.91 -11.44
N ARG A 159 -6.64 10.91 -12.30
CA ARG A 159 -5.57 10.24 -13.00
C ARG A 159 -5.31 10.92 -14.34
N VAL A 160 -4.04 11.14 -14.63
CA VAL A 160 -3.55 11.61 -15.92
C VAL A 160 -2.60 10.57 -16.48
N SER A 161 -2.84 10.15 -17.72
CA SER A 161 -1.94 9.26 -18.45
C SER A 161 -1.62 9.82 -19.83
N LEU A 162 -0.39 9.60 -20.29
CA LEU A 162 0.03 9.90 -21.65
C LEU A 162 0.37 8.59 -22.35
N ALA A 163 -0.32 8.32 -23.46
CA ALA A 163 -0.12 7.13 -24.25
C ALA A 163 -0.06 7.47 -25.75
N PHE A 164 0.73 6.69 -26.48
CA PHE A 164 0.79 6.74 -27.92
C PHE A 164 0.01 5.60 -28.54
N TYR A 165 -0.79 5.95 -29.53
CA TYR A 165 -1.75 5.07 -30.18
C TYR A 165 -1.34 4.90 -31.64
N ILE A 166 -1.26 3.66 -32.10
CA ILE A 166 -0.93 3.31 -33.48
C ILE A 166 -2.07 2.43 -34.00
N ALA A 167 -2.77 2.85 -35.05
CA ALA A 167 -3.80 2.00 -35.63
C ALA A 167 -3.18 0.70 -36.13
N GLU A 168 -3.86 -0.43 -35.93
CA GLU A 168 -3.36 -1.72 -36.45
C GLU A 168 -3.27 -1.73 -38.00
N THR A 169 -4.03 -0.85 -38.65
CA THR A 169 -3.98 -0.62 -40.11
C THR A 169 -2.84 0.30 -40.55
N ASN A 170 -1.97 0.74 -39.65
CA ASN A 170 -0.88 1.64 -40.01
C ASN A 170 0.14 0.94 -40.93
N THR A 171 0.45 1.60 -42.05
CA THR A 171 1.41 1.11 -43.04
C THR A 171 2.86 1.44 -42.68
N MET A 172 3.07 2.46 -41.84
CA MET A 172 4.37 2.91 -41.35
C MET A 172 4.76 2.12 -40.10
N GLN A 173 6.05 1.82 -39.95
CA GLN A 173 6.59 1.28 -38.70
C GLN A 173 6.95 2.44 -37.78
N MET A 174 6.52 2.37 -36.53
CA MET A 174 6.87 3.34 -35.50
C MET A 174 7.85 2.69 -34.52
N GLY A 175 8.89 3.43 -34.15
CA GLY A 175 9.89 3.03 -33.18
C GLY A 175 10.07 4.07 -32.08
N PHE A 176 10.53 3.61 -30.93
CA PHE A 176 10.93 4.50 -29.84
C PHE A 176 12.33 5.06 -30.11
N PRO A 177 12.53 6.38 -30.02
CA PRO A 177 13.85 6.96 -30.14
C PRO A 177 14.69 6.68 -28.89
N ASP A 178 16.02 6.74 -29.02
CA ASP A 178 16.95 6.46 -27.93
C ASP A 178 16.82 7.45 -26.75
N ASP A 179 16.35 8.67 -27.02
CA ASP A 179 16.14 9.73 -26.02
C ASP A 179 14.72 9.73 -25.41
N LEU A 180 13.90 8.69 -25.65
CA LEU A 180 12.51 8.63 -25.19
C LEU A 180 12.37 8.94 -23.69
N ASN A 181 13.21 8.36 -22.83
CA ASN A 181 13.15 8.60 -21.39
C ASN A 181 13.40 10.07 -21.03
N ALA A 182 14.34 10.74 -21.70
CA ALA A 182 14.61 12.15 -21.49
C ALA A 182 13.42 13.02 -21.94
N GLN A 183 12.78 12.66 -23.06
CA GLN A 183 11.55 13.30 -23.50
C GLN A 183 10.43 13.15 -22.46
N VAL A 184 10.21 11.93 -21.95
CA VAL A 184 9.18 11.65 -20.94
C VAL A 184 9.42 12.43 -19.64
N ASP A 185 10.67 12.61 -19.22
CA ASP A 185 10.98 13.43 -18.04
C ASP A 185 10.76 14.92 -18.26
N LEU A 186 11.03 15.44 -19.46
CA LEU A 186 10.68 16.81 -19.84
C LEU A 186 9.17 17.01 -19.90
N ILE A 187 8.44 16.04 -20.44
CA ILE A 187 6.98 16.00 -20.46
C ILE A 187 6.42 16.01 -19.03
N ALA A 188 6.92 15.15 -18.14
CA ALA A 188 6.48 15.08 -16.75
C ALA A 188 6.68 16.43 -16.04
N LYS A 189 7.83 17.09 -16.24
CA LYS A 189 8.09 18.44 -15.72
C LYS A 189 7.12 19.50 -16.25
N LYS A 190 6.71 19.38 -17.52
CA LYS A 190 5.78 20.32 -18.17
C LYS A 190 4.32 20.10 -17.74
N ILE A 191 3.91 18.85 -17.52
CA ILE A 191 2.55 18.49 -17.05
C ILE A 191 2.37 18.87 -15.58
N LYS A 192 3.43 18.79 -14.78
CA LYS A 192 3.38 19.06 -13.34
C LYS A 192 2.77 20.44 -13.04
N SER A 193 1.71 20.42 -12.22
CA SER A 193 1.06 21.62 -11.71
C SER A 193 1.58 21.96 -10.31
N PRO A 194 1.92 23.22 -10.00
CA PRO A 194 2.26 23.65 -8.64
C PRO A 194 1.06 23.62 -7.70
N ASP A 195 -0.16 23.67 -8.23
CA ASP A 195 -1.42 23.66 -7.47
C ASP A 195 -1.89 22.23 -7.14
N CYS A 196 -1.08 21.21 -7.40
CA CYS A 196 -1.43 19.82 -7.15
C CYS A 196 -0.31 19.09 -6.42
N LEU A 197 -0.68 18.22 -5.48
CA LEU A 197 0.18 17.12 -5.09
C LEU A 197 0.18 16.09 -6.23
N GLU A 198 1.35 15.54 -6.55
CA GLU A 198 1.52 14.54 -7.60
C GLU A 198 2.00 13.22 -7.00
N GLU A 199 1.27 12.15 -7.27
CA GLU A 199 1.70 10.77 -7.04
C GLU A 199 1.99 10.09 -8.39
N ARG A 200 3.28 10.03 -8.74
CA ARG A 200 3.74 9.48 -10.03
C ARG A 200 3.78 7.95 -9.99
N ILE A 201 3.23 7.32 -11.03
CA ILE A 201 3.32 5.87 -11.24
C ILE A 201 4.60 5.56 -12.04
N ASN A 202 5.45 4.72 -11.45
CA ASN A 202 6.72 4.35 -12.07
C ASN A 202 6.53 3.30 -13.15
N ILE A 203 6.64 3.71 -14.42
CA ILE A 203 6.63 2.80 -15.57
C ILE A 203 8.06 2.32 -15.80
N THR A 204 8.36 1.09 -15.37
CA THR A 204 9.69 0.47 -15.53
C THR A 204 9.88 -0.20 -16.89
N LYS A 205 8.77 -0.56 -17.54
CA LYS A 205 8.76 -1.18 -18.87
C LYS A 205 7.56 -0.68 -19.65
N ILE A 206 7.80 -0.28 -20.89
CA ILE A 206 6.75 0.02 -21.86
C ILE A 206 6.18 -1.32 -22.33
N VAL A 207 4.88 -1.49 -22.13
CA VAL A 207 4.14 -2.69 -22.52
C VAL A 207 3.14 -2.29 -23.60
N GLU A 208 3.03 -3.13 -24.61
CA GLU A 208 2.02 -3.01 -25.65
C GLU A 208 0.64 -3.37 -25.07
N GLY A 209 -0.33 -2.49 -25.26
CA GLY A 209 -1.75 -2.76 -25.02
C GLY A 209 -2.56 -2.65 -26.30
N HIS A 210 -3.81 -3.08 -26.25
CA HIS A 210 -4.78 -2.90 -27.33
C HIS A 210 -5.96 -2.08 -26.83
N ARG A 211 -6.41 -1.10 -27.61
CA ARG A 211 -7.63 -0.32 -27.36
C ARG A 211 -8.42 -0.20 -28.65
N THR A 212 -9.75 -0.28 -28.54
CA THR A 212 -10.65 0.07 -29.64
C THR A 212 -11.22 1.45 -29.35
N ILE A 213 -11.08 2.38 -30.30
CA ILE A 213 -11.62 3.74 -30.18
C ILE A 213 -12.44 4.02 -31.44
N ASN A 214 -13.72 4.37 -31.27
CA ASN A 214 -14.66 4.60 -32.36
C ASN A 214 -14.67 3.46 -33.41
N GLY A 215 -14.64 2.21 -32.94
CA GLY A 215 -14.65 1.01 -33.80
C GLY A 215 -13.33 0.70 -34.53
N LYS A 216 -12.26 1.49 -34.32
CA LYS A 216 -10.92 1.24 -34.86
C LYS A 216 -9.99 0.68 -33.79
N LYS A 217 -9.18 -0.32 -34.15
CA LYS A 217 -8.22 -0.97 -33.25
C LYS A 217 -6.86 -0.25 -33.26
N TYR A 218 -6.31 -0.05 -32.08
CA TYR A 218 -5.04 0.62 -31.86
C TYR A 218 -4.15 -0.20 -30.93
N LEU A 219 -2.86 -0.28 -31.26
CA LEU A 219 -1.79 -0.59 -30.32
C LEU A 219 -1.52 0.64 -29.46
N THR A 220 -1.33 0.43 -28.16
CA THR A 220 -1.17 1.51 -27.18
C THR A 220 0.09 1.33 -26.36
N TYR A 221 0.87 2.39 -26.19
CA TYR A 221 2.09 2.40 -25.38
C TYR A 221 2.02 3.56 -24.39
N LYS A 222 1.94 3.24 -23.10
CA LYS A 222 1.86 4.23 -22.03
C LYS A 222 3.26 4.65 -21.59
N PHE A 223 3.51 5.95 -21.52
CA PHE A 223 4.83 6.51 -21.18
C PHE A 223 4.83 7.31 -19.88
N PHE A 224 3.70 7.88 -19.52
CA PHE A 224 3.54 8.66 -18.29
C PHE A 224 2.20 8.35 -17.65
N GLU A 225 2.19 8.25 -16.33
CA GLU A 225 0.98 8.12 -15.54
C GLU A 225 1.18 8.68 -14.14
N ALA A 226 0.24 9.48 -13.67
CA ALA A 226 0.25 10.06 -12.33
C ALA A 226 -1.18 10.34 -11.84
N ILE A 227 -1.34 10.38 -10.52
CA ILE A 227 -2.54 10.89 -9.86
C ILE A 227 -2.24 12.27 -9.32
N TYR A 228 -3.11 13.23 -9.61
CA TYR A 228 -3.02 14.60 -9.12
C TYR A 228 -4.12 14.88 -8.11
N PHE A 229 -3.76 15.55 -7.01
CA PHE A 229 -4.69 16.00 -5.99
C PHE A 229 -4.65 17.54 -5.91
N PRO A 230 -5.68 18.26 -6.38
CA PRO A 230 -5.74 19.71 -6.31
C PRO A 230 -5.65 20.22 -4.87
N LEU A 231 -4.81 21.24 -4.64
CA LEU A 231 -4.62 21.88 -3.34
C LEU A 231 -5.53 23.09 -3.13
N ASN A 232 -6.18 23.57 -4.19
CA ASN A 232 -7.10 24.70 -4.18
C ASN A 232 -8.16 24.53 -5.30
N ASN A 233 -9.11 25.46 -5.39
CA ASN A 233 -10.21 25.41 -6.36
C ASN A 233 -9.89 26.05 -7.73
N GLN A 234 -8.61 26.33 -8.01
CA GLN A 234 -8.23 26.82 -9.33
C GLN A 234 -8.29 25.67 -10.34
N PRO A 235 -8.80 25.90 -11.57
CA PRO A 235 -8.79 24.88 -12.61
C PRO A 235 -7.37 24.40 -12.92
N VAL A 236 -7.16 23.08 -12.90
CA VAL A 236 -5.84 22.51 -13.18
C VAL A 236 -5.65 22.40 -14.69
N LYS A 237 -4.71 23.18 -15.21
CA LYS A 237 -4.38 23.20 -16.64
C LYS A 237 -3.27 22.21 -16.93
N ILE A 238 -3.58 21.22 -17.75
CA ILE A 238 -2.60 20.29 -18.30
C ILE A 238 -2.23 20.77 -19.71
N PRO A 239 -1.00 21.27 -19.92
CA PRO A 239 -0.60 21.82 -21.21
C PRO A 239 -0.47 20.75 -22.29
N ALA A 240 -0.49 21.18 -23.55
CA ALA A 240 -0.08 20.33 -24.66
C ALA A 240 1.41 19.96 -24.53
N VAL A 241 1.70 18.70 -24.76
CA VAL A 241 3.05 18.14 -24.79
C VAL A 241 3.32 17.53 -26.16
N GLU A 242 4.60 17.43 -26.49
CA GLU A 242 5.07 16.88 -27.74
C GLU A 242 5.90 15.64 -27.44
N LEU A 243 5.70 14.58 -28.22
CA LEU A 243 6.49 13.37 -28.21
C LEU A 243 7.02 13.10 -29.61
N ARG A 244 8.33 12.89 -29.71
CA ARG A 244 9.02 12.54 -30.94
C ARG A 244 9.16 11.02 -31.04
N MET A 245 8.89 10.48 -32.21
CA MET A 245 8.96 9.04 -32.52
C MET A 245 9.81 8.83 -33.77
N ASP A 246 10.41 7.65 -33.89
CA ASP A 246 11.05 7.21 -35.12
C ASP A 246 9.98 6.60 -36.05
N GLN A 247 10.02 6.93 -37.33
CA GLN A 247 9.13 6.38 -38.35
C GLN A 247 9.94 5.84 -39.52
N SER A 248 9.56 4.69 -40.05
CA SER A 248 10.13 4.15 -41.29
C SER A 248 9.07 3.44 -42.14
N LYS A 249 9.36 3.31 -43.43
CA LYS A 249 8.59 2.41 -44.31
C LYS A 249 9.04 0.98 -44.05
N LYS A 250 8.12 0.01 -44.08
CA LYS A 250 8.40 -1.43 -43.80
C LYS A 250 9.60 -2.03 -44.54
N ASN A 251 9.97 -1.47 -45.71
CA ASN A 251 11.08 -1.95 -46.55
C ASN A 251 12.25 -0.95 -46.65
N ASN A 252 12.26 0.12 -45.86
CA ASN A 252 13.34 1.10 -45.83
C ASN A 252 13.94 1.19 -44.42
N ALA A 253 15.27 1.17 -44.32
CA ALA A 253 15.99 1.25 -43.05
C ALA A 253 16.19 2.69 -42.57
N GLU A 254 15.95 3.69 -43.43
CA GLU A 254 15.96 5.10 -43.02
C GLU A 254 14.82 5.37 -42.02
N LYS A 255 15.24 5.83 -40.84
CA LYS A 255 14.34 6.33 -39.80
C LYS A 255 14.25 7.83 -39.93
N GLU A 256 13.03 8.32 -40.08
CA GLU A 256 12.70 9.74 -39.99
C GLU A 256 12.12 10.05 -38.62
N SER A 257 12.41 11.23 -38.10
CA SER A 257 11.92 11.67 -36.81
C SER A 257 10.63 12.46 -36.99
N ILE A 258 9.55 12.05 -36.33
CA ILE A 258 8.23 12.70 -36.42
C ILE A 258 7.69 13.07 -35.04
N SER A 259 7.10 14.26 -34.95
CA SER A 259 6.54 14.81 -33.72
C SER A 259 5.01 14.71 -33.67
N PHE A 260 4.51 14.20 -32.53
CA PHE A 260 3.10 14.11 -32.19
C PHE A 260 2.79 14.99 -30.98
N THR A 261 1.69 15.72 -31.04
CA THR A 261 1.28 16.68 -30.01
C THR A 261 -0.14 16.39 -29.60
N ASN A 262 -0.38 16.27 -28.28
CA ASN A 262 -1.73 16.14 -27.75
C ASN A 262 -2.40 17.51 -27.59
N LYS A 263 -3.71 17.51 -27.35
CA LYS A 263 -4.42 18.73 -26.95
C LYS A 263 -4.23 19.02 -25.45
N PRO A 264 -4.17 20.30 -25.05
CA PRO A 264 -4.23 20.65 -23.65
C PRO A 264 -5.60 20.29 -23.07
N PHE A 265 -5.64 20.00 -21.78
CA PHE A 265 -6.88 19.71 -21.05
C PHE A 265 -6.95 20.55 -19.78
N THR A 266 -8.15 20.92 -19.34
CA THR A 266 -8.34 21.65 -18.08
C THR A 266 -9.34 20.91 -17.23
N VAL A 267 -8.91 20.50 -16.04
CA VAL A 267 -9.77 19.88 -15.02
C VAL A 267 -10.40 20.98 -14.18
N LYS A 268 -11.73 20.97 -14.07
CA LYS A 268 -12.47 21.88 -13.20
C LYS A 268 -12.37 21.41 -11.76
N VAL A 269 -12.03 22.32 -10.84
CA VAL A 269 -11.96 21.99 -9.40
C VAL A 269 -13.07 22.68 -8.63
N LEU A 270 -13.81 21.90 -7.84
CA LEU A 270 -14.92 22.34 -7.00
C LEU A 270 -14.48 22.48 -5.55
N ASN A 271 -15.00 23.48 -4.85
CA ASN A 271 -14.82 23.56 -3.39
C ASN A 271 -15.62 22.46 -2.69
N LEU A 272 -15.08 21.98 -1.57
CA LEU A 272 -15.87 21.19 -0.62
C LEU A 272 -16.98 22.06 -0.01
N PRO A 273 -18.16 21.50 0.30
CA PRO A 273 -19.22 22.23 0.99
C PRO A 273 -18.75 22.80 2.34
N GLU A 274 -19.42 23.82 2.87
CA GLU A 274 -19.03 24.42 4.15
C GLU A 274 -19.15 23.42 5.32
N HIS A 275 -18.03 23.19 6.02
CA HIS A 275 -17.96 22.30 7.18
C HIS A 275 -16.75 22.66 8.06
N PRO A 276 -16.84 22.58 9.41
CA PRO A 276 -15.74 22.93 10.31
C PRO A 276 -14.45 22.13 10.09
N LEU A 277 -14.56 20.93 9.50
CA LEU A 277 -13.44 20.05 9.19
C LEU A 277 -13.07 20.03 7.70
N LYS A 278 -13.64 20.92 6.86
CA LYS A 278 -13.44 20.87 5.40
C LYS A 278 -11.96 20.86 5.00
N ASP A 279 -11.12 21.60 5.72
CA ASP A 279 -9.67 21.71 5.45
C ASP A 279 -8.84 20.57 6.08
N LYS A 280 -9.48 19.62 6.77
CA LYS A 280 -8.84 18.50 7.47
C LYS A 280 -9.27 17.13 6.97
N VAL A 281 -10.38 17.04 6.26
CA VAL A 281 -10.89 15.77 5.74
C VAL A 281 -10.19 15.37 4.45
N VAL A 282 -10.14 14.07 4.20
CA VAL A 282 -9.71 13.54 2.91
C VAL A 282 -10.93 13.40 2.00
N ALA A 283 -10.80 13.84 0.74
CA ALA A 283 -11.82 13.65 -0.28
C ALA A 283 -11.58 12.34 -1.05
N GLY A 284 -12.61 11.53 -1.20
CA GLY A 284 -12.53 10.27 -1.92
C GLY A 284 -13.67 9.32 -1.60
N ASN A 285 -13.48 8.03 -1.93
CA ASN A 285 -14.44 6.97 -1.68
C ASN A 285 -13.77 5.89 -0.83
N PHE A 286 -14.28 5.66 0.37
CA PHE A 286 -13.61 4.81 1.36
C PHE A 286 -14.57 3.81 2.01
N ASN A 287 -14.00 2.70 2.45
CA ASN A 287 -14.65 1.67 3.23
C ASN A 287 -13.78 1.31 4.45
N LEU A 288 -14.43 0.85 5.51
CA LEU A 288 -13.78 0.38 6.74
C LEU A 288 -13.81 -1.15 6.78
N VAL A 289 -12.64 -1.76 6.94
CA VAL A 289 -12.49 -3.20 7.17
C VAL A 289 -11.87 -3.40 8.56
N GLU A 290 -12.54 -4.15 9.43
CA GLU A 290 -12.13 -4.29 10.84
C GLU A 290 -11.74 -5.73 11.18
N GLN A 291 -10.77 -5.89 12.07
CA GLN A 291 -10.29 -7.18 12.55
C GLN A 291 -10.02 -7.14 14.05
N ILE A 292 -10.50 -8.17 14.76
CA ILE A 292 -10.26 -8.39 16.18
C ILE A 292 -10.19 -9.91 16.44
N GLU A 293 -9.30 -10.33 17.33
CA GLU A 293 -9.10 -11.76 17.67
C GLU A 293 -10.32 -12.36 18.38
N THR A 294 -10.90 -11.63 19.33
CA THR A 294 -12.05 -12.08 20.12
C THR A 294 -12.91 -10.90 20.55
N ARG A 295 -14.21 -11.13 20.67
CA ARG A 295 -15.16 -10.15 21.22
C ARG A 295 -15.41 -10.32 22.71
N LYS A 296 -14.80 -11.32 23.35
CA LYS A 296 -14.85 -11.54 24.81
C LYS A 296 -13.45 -11.32 25.37
N ILE A 297 -13.29 -10.26 26.16
CA ILE A 297 -12.00 -9.79 26.66
C ILE A 297 -12.10 -9.67 28.19
N ASN A 298 -11.01 -9.96 28.90
CA ASN A 298 -10.99 -9.78 30.36
C ASN A 298 -10.36 -8.43 30.72
N THR A 299 -10.82 -7.79 31.79
CA THR A 299 -10.19 -6.58 32.34
C THR A 299 -8.70 -6.83 32.62
N GLY A 300 -7.88 -5.82 32.32
CA GLY A 300 -6.42 -5.86 32.47
C GLY A 300 -5.67 -6.66 31.40
N LYS A 301 -6.37 -7.43 30.55
CA LYS A 301 -5.74 -8.11 29.41
C LYS A 301 -5.79 -7.22 28.18
N SER A 302 -4.62 -6.82 27.69
CA SER A 302 -4.51 -6.09 26.44
C SER A 302 -5.01 -6.92 25.26
N PHE A 303 -5.65 -6.29 24.29
CA PHE A 303 -6.01 -6.89 23.01
C PHE A 303 -5.63 -5.95 21.86
N ASN A 304 -5.50 -6.52 20.66
CA ASN A 304 -5.27 -5.75 19.45
C ASN A 304 -6.58 -5.52 18.71
N TYR A 305 -6.81 -4.28 18.31
CA TYR A 305 -7.88 -3.91 17.38
C TYR A 305 -7.23 -3.30 16.14
N SER A 306 -7.44 -3.96 14.99
CA SER A 306 -6.94 -3.47 13.70
C SER A 306 -8.11 -3.06 12.81
N PHE A 307 -7.96 -1.95 12.10
CA PHE A 307 -8.84 -1.62 11.00
C PHE A 307 -8.05 -1.06 9.82
N ARG A 308 -8.56 -1.30 8.61
CA ARG A 308 -8.06 -0.75 7.36
C ARG A 308 -9.08 0.21 6.78
N ILE A 309 -8.61 1.39 6.39
CA ILE A 309 -9.33 2.25 5.46
C ILE A 309 -8.93 1.79 4.06
N VAL A 310 -9.90 1.48 3.21
CA VAL A 310 -9.70 0.94 1.86
C VAL A 310 -10.48 1.77 0.86
N GLY A 311 -9.86 2.15 -0.26
CA GLY A 311 -10.59 2.88 -1.30
C GLY A 311 -9.72 3.75 -2.21
N GLN A 312 -10.30 4.87 -2.65
CA GLN A 312 -9.70 5.83 -3.56
C GLN A 312 -9.66 7.22 -2.92
N GLY A 313 -8.47 7.82 -2.88
CA GLY A 313 -8.23 9.15 -2.33
C GLY A 313 -6.75 9.34 -2.02
N ASN A 314 -6.41 10.44 -1.35
CA ASN A 314 -5.02 10.72 -0.98
C ASN A 314 -4.63 10.03 0.33
N PHE A 315 -4.12 8.79 0.27
CA PHE A 315 -3.78 8.00 1.45
C PHE A 315 -2.59 8.53 2.26
N SER A 316 -1.71 9.31 1.62
CA SER A 316 -0.64 10.03 2.33
C SER A 316 -1.21 11.00 3.38
N THR A 317 -2.41 11.52 3.16
CA THR A 317 -3.12 12.44 4.08
C THR A 317 -4.11 11.76 5.02
N VAL A 318 -4.39 10.46 4.82
CA VAL A 318 -5.29 9.71 5.70
C VAL A 318 -4.63 9.58 7.08
N SER A 319 -5.24 10.26 8.05
CA SER A 319 -4.88 10.21 9.46
C SER A 319 -6.13 10.02 10.30
N VAL A 320 -6.04 9.17 11.32
CA VAL A 320 -7.13 8.89 12.27
C VAL A 320 -6.68 9.37 13.63
N SER A 321 -7.50 10.19 14.28
CA SER A 321 -7.23 10.65 15.63
C SER A 321 -7.27 9.47 16.60
N SER A 322 -6.23 9.32 17.42
CA SER A 322 -6.23 8.32 18.48
C SER A 322 -7.32 8.63 19.50
N PRO A 323 -8.09 7.63 19.97
CA PRO A 323 -9.06 7.83 21.02
C PRO A 323 -8.38 8.29 22.32
N SER A 324 -9.07 9.12 23.11
CA SER A 324 -8.61 9.48 24.45
C SER A 324 -8.90 8.34 25.44
N ASN A 325 -8.00 8.14 26.41
CA ASN A 325 -8.21 7.20 27.50
C ASN A 325 -9.40 7.66 28.36
N ASP A 326 -10.18 6.71 28.85
CA ASP A 326 -11.33 6.96 29.73
C ASP A 326 -11.42 5.89 30.82
N SER A 327 -12.52 5.87 31.58
CA SER A 327 -12.73 4.89 32.66
C SER A 327 -12.82 3.44 32.17
N PHE A 328 -13.06 3.20 30.88
CA PHE A 328 -13.22 1.87 30.31
C PHE A 328 -11.97 1.36 29.61
N PHE A 329 -11.17 2.24 29.00
CA PHE A 329 -10.03 1.83 28.18
C PHE A 329 -8.82 2.75 28.32
N ASP A 330 -7.65 2.14 28.28
CA ASP A 330 -6.40 2.79 27.90
C ASP A 330 -6.05 2.41 26.45
N PHE A 331 -5.83 3.42 25.61
CA PHE A 331 -5.43 3.28 24.21
C PHE A 331 -3.97 3.63 24.07
N TYR A 332 -3.24 2.79 23.36
CA TYR A 332 -1.86 3.08 22.96
C TYR A 332 -1.83 3.56 21.50
N PRO A 333 -0.85 4.40 21.12
CA PRO A 333 -0.68 4.84 19.73
C PRO A 333 -0.65 3.64 18.76
N PRO A 334 -1.27 3.76 17.57
CA PRO A 334 -1.36 2.65 16.65
C PRO A 334 -0.05 2.42 15.91
N GLU A 335 0.19 1.17 15.53
CA GLU A 335 1.07 0.87 14.41
C GLU A 335 0.32 1.22 13.11
N VAL A 336 0.95 1.99 12.23
CA VAL A 336 0.38 2.41 10.95
C VAL A 336 1.15 1.77 9.80
N LYS A 337 0.43 1.07 8.92
CA LYS A 337 1.00 0.45 7.73
C LYS A 337 0.23 0.87 6.50
N GLU A 338 0.94 1.40 5.52
CA GLU A 338 0.36 1.77 4.23
C GLU A 338 0.61 0.65 3.22
N ILE A 339 -0.44 0.28 2.48
CA ILE A 339 -0.42 -0.78 1.49
C ILE A 339 -0.89 -0.17 0.16
N HIS A 340 0.03 -0.06 -0.78
CA HIS A 340 -0.26 0.47 -2.10
C HIS A 340 -0.28 -0.68 -3.12
N ASN A 341 -1.30 -0.72 -3.97
CA ASN A 341 -1.20 -1.46 -5.22
C ASN A 341 -0.42 -0.62 -6.23
N ASN A 342 0.35 -1.26 -7.13
CA ASN A 342 1.24 -0.58 -8.08
C ASN A 342 0.49 0.37 -9.04
N ASP A 343 -0.80 0.14 -9.25
CA ASP A 343 -1.65 0.93 -10.13
C ASP A 343 -2.45 2.03 -9.42
N PHE A 344 -2.37 2.12 -8.09
CA PHE A 344 -3.10 3.07 -7.23
C PHE A 344 -4.63 3.08 -7.44
N THR A 345 -5.21 2.02 -8.03
CA THR A 345 -6.66 1.94 -8.27
C THR A 345 -7.44 1.76 -6.98
N ILE A 346 -6.87 1.03 -6.02
CA ILE A 346 -7.33 0.85 -4.65
C ILE A 346 -6.10 0.91 -3.75
N GLN A 347 -6.19 1.71 -2.70
CA GLN A 347 -5.16 1.87 -1.69
C GLN A 347 -5.73 1.52 -0.32
N GLU A 348 -4.85 1.08 0.59
CA GLU A 348 -5.24 0.72 1.95
C GLU A 348 -4.27 1.29 2.98
N LYS A 349 -4.80 1.70 4.14
CA LYS A 349 -3.99 2.08 5.30
C LYS A 349 -4.53 1.38 6.54
N GLU A 350 -3.69 0.55 7.14
CA GLU A 350 -3.97 -0.22 8.34
C GLU A 350 -3.54 0.55 9.58
N PHE A 351 -4.41 0.55 10.58
CA PHE A 351 -4.17 1.08 11.91
C PHE A 351 -4.39 -0.04 12.92
N ARG A 352 -3.35 -0.38 13.68
CA ARG A 352 -3.40 -1.43 14.71
C ARG A 352 -3.19 -0.83 16.08
N TYR A 353 -4.25 -0.78 16.88
CA TYR A 353 -4.25 -0.28 18.24
C TYR A 353 -4.07 -1.43 19.23
N ARG A 354 -3.22 -1.20 20.23
CA ARG A 354 -3.21 -1.98 21.47
C ARG A 354 -4.13 -1.28 22.47
N VAL A 355 -5.07 -2.03 23.04
CA VAL A 355 -6.11 -1.50 23.93
C VAL A 355 -6.14 -2.32 25.23
N VAL A 356 -6.22 -1.65 26.37
CA VAL A 356 -6.35 -2.29 27.70
C VAL A 356 -7.69 -1.93 28.31
N PRO A 357 -8.60 -2.90 28.52
CA PRO A 357 -9.89 -2.66 29.15
C PRO A 357 -9.77 -2.62 30.68
N LYS A 358 -10.40 -1.62 31.30
CA LYS A 358 -10.38 -1.37 32.74
C LYS A 358 -11.65 -1.81 33.45
N ASP A 359 -12.80 -1.69 32.82
CA ASP A 359 -14.08 -2.05 33.45
C ASP A 359 -14.93 -3.01 32.60
N SER A 360 -15.72 -3.82 33.30
CA SER A 360 -16.59 -4.84 32.72
C SER A 360 -17.84 -4.24 32.08
N GLY A 361 -18.42 -4.95 31.12
CA GLY A 361 -19.65 -4.52 30.44
C GLY A 361 -19.63 -4.74 28.94
N GLN A 362 -20.65 -4.24 28.25
CA GLN A 362 -20.69 -4.23 26.79
C GLN A 362 -20.27 -2.86 26.28
N GLN A 363 -19.25 -2.83 25.41
CA GLN A 363 -18.73 -1.59 24.85
C GLN A 363 -18.78 -1.65 23.32
N ALA A 364 -19.27 -0.58 22.72
CA ALA A 364 -19.26 -0.40 21.27
C ALA A 364 -17.99 0.37 20.87
N LEU A 365 -17.15 -0.23 20.03
CA LEU A 365 -15.92 0.41 19.58
C LEU A 365 -16.18 1.62 18.68
N SER A 366 -17.40 1.76 18.14
CA SER A 366 -17.88 2.93 17.37
C SER A 366 -17.75 4.26 18.12
N LYS A 367 -17.71 4.25 19.46
CA LYS A 367 -17.55 5.45 20.29
C LYS A 367 -16.12 6.01 20.21
N TYR A 368 -15.14 5.14 19.98
CA TYR A 368 -13.72 5.45 20.02
C TYR A 368 -13.12 5.55 18.61
N PHE A 369 -13.55 4.64 17.72
CA PHE A 369 -12.99 4.51 16.38
C PHE A 369 -14.00 4.97 15.34
N TYR A 370 -13.79 6.19 14.88
CA TYR A 370 -14.51 6.79 13.77
C TYR A 370 -13.57 7.68 12.96
N TRP A 371 -13.89 7.87 11.69
CA TRP A 371 -13.13 8.72 10.79
C TRP A 371 -14.06 9.44 9.83
N ILE A 372 -13.91 10.77 9.78
CA ILE A 372 -14.74 11.66 8.97
C ILE A 372 -13.99 11.96 7.67
N TYR A 373 -14.70 11.86 6.55
CA TYR A 373 -14.16 12.11 5.22
C TYR A 373 -15.21 12.80 4.34
N PHE A 374 -14.79 13.32 3.19
CA PHE A 374 -15.72 13.80 2.17
C PHE A 374 -15.92 12.72 1.10
N ASN A 375 -17.15 12.25 0.96
CA ASN A 375 -17.51 11.22 0.00
C ASN A 375 -17.79 11.85 -1.37
N THR A 376 -16.88 11.63 -2.32
CA THR A 376 -16.97 12.22 -3.67
C THR A 376 -18.11 11.67 -4.50
N LYS A 377 -18.62 10.47 -4.18
CA LYS A 377 -19.73 9.84 -4.90
C LYS A 377 -21.10 10.34 -4.41
N THR A 378 -21.23 10.62 -3.11
CA THR A 378 -22.48 11.16 -2.54
C THR A 378 -22.44 12.69 -2.37
N GLU A 379 -21.31 13.31 -2.71
CA GLU A 379 -21.06 14.76 -2.61
C GLU A 379 -21.29 15.32 -1.20
N SER A 380 -21.03 14.51 -0.18
CA SER A 380 -21.35 14.83 1.21
C SER A 380 -20.28 14.35 2.19
N TYR A 381 -20.20 15.00 3.34
CA TYR A 381 -19.41 14.49 4.47
C TYR A 381 -20.02 13.20 5.00
N ASP A 382 -19.19 12.20 5.26
CA ASP A 382 -19.60 10.93 5.83
C ASP A 382 -18.62 10.49 6.93
N THR A 383 -19.00 9.52 7.73
CA THR A 383 -18.22 9.01 8.85
C THR A 383 -18.18 7.50 8.84
N LEU A 384 -16.99 6.93 8.61
CA LEU A 384 -16.74 5.52 8.87
C LEU A 384 -16.66 5.30 10.38
N LYS A 385 -17.44 4.36 10.90
CA LYS A 385 -17.46 4.00 12.33
C LYS A 385 -17.27 2.50 12.48
N SER A 386 -16.57 2.11 13.54
CA SER A 386 -16.47 0.70 13.92
C SER A 386 -17.85 0.06 14.12
N LYS A 387 -18.04 -1.17 13.64
CA LYS A 387 -19.26 -1.96 13.82
C LYS A 387 -19.12 -2.99 14.94
N ILE A 388 -17.95 -3.08 15.57
CA ILE A 388 -17.64 -4.09 16.58
C ILE A 388 -18.19 -3.70 17.95
N LYS A 389 -18.86 -4.65 18.59
CA LYS A 389 -19.23 -4.62 20.01
C LYS A 389 -18.47 -5.71 20.74
N ILE A 390 -17.84 -5.35 21.86
CA ILE A 390 -17.08 -6.27 22.71
C ILE A 390 -17.74 -6.42 24.07
N LYS A 391 -17.56 -7.59 24.67
CA LYS A 391 -17.98 -7.92 26.04
C LYS A 391 -16.73 -8.04 26.91
N ILE A 392 -16.63 -7.18 27.89
CA ILE A 392 -15.54 -7.15 28.86
C ILE A 392 -15.99 -7.87 30.13
N LEU A 393 -15.17 -8.81 30.61
CA LEU A 393 -15.41 -9.63 31.79
C LEU A 393 -14.36 -9.33 32.87
N GLY A 394 -14.73 -9.46 34.14
CA GLY A 394 -13.80 -9.26 35.26
C GLY A 394 -14.21 -8.13 36.18
N LYS A 395 -13.34 -7.76 37.11
CA LYS A 395 -13.55 -6.65 38.03
C LYS A 395 -13.00 -5.36 37.43
N ALA A 396 -13.61 -4.23 37.77
CA ALA A 396 -13.09 -2.91 37.46
C ALA A 396 -11.67 -2.75 38.02
N ILE A 397 -10.78 -2.24 37.20
CA ILE A 397 -9.44 -1.81 37.57
C ILE A 397 -9.54 -0.30 37.79
N ALA A 398 -9.45 0.13 39.04
CA ALA A 398 -9.37 1.55 39.35
C ALA A 398 -8.04 2.10 38.83
N ASP A 399 -8.08 3.23 38.12
CA ASP A 399 -6.88 4.01 37.86
C ASP A 399 -6.30 4.39 39.23
N LYS A 400 -5.16 3.78 39.61
CA LYS A 400 -4.41 4.29 40.75
C LYS A 400 -3.96 5.69 40.36
N GLU A 401 -4.63 6.71 40.89
CA GLU A 401 -4.01 8.01 41.07
C GLU A 401 -2.60 7.80 41.62
N SER A 402 -1.63 8.50 41.03
CA SER A 402 -0.22 8.47 41.43
C SER A 402 -0.10 8.58 42.96
N GLY A 403 0.13 7.43 43.60
CA GLY A 403 -0.02 7.33 45.04
C GLY A 403 0.37 5.95 45.53
N THR A 404 1.68 5.72 45.59
CA THR A 404 2.36 4.75 46.46
C THR A 404 1.76 3.35 46.52
N SER A 405 2.25 2.42 45.70
CA SER A 405 2.55 1.05 46.16
C SER A 405 3.34 0.28 45.10
N GLU A 406 4.60 -0.03 45.45
CA GLU A 406 5.46 -1.12 44.94
C GLU A 406 5.37 -1.47 43.45
N ASP A 407 5.89 -0.58 42.60
CA ASP A 407 6.18 -0.92 41.21
C ASP A 407 7.67 -0.70 40.94
N ILE A 408 8.35 -1.71 40.38
CA ILE A 408 9.82 -1.72 40.16
C ILE A 408 10.25 -0.60 39.19
N PHE A 409 9.29 -0.05 38.44
CA PHE A 409 9.47 1.03 37.47
C PHE A 409 9.05 2.42 37.98
N ALA A 410 8.65 2.54 39.26
CA ALA A 410 8.30 3.83 39.84
C ALA A 410 9.52 4.79 39.87
N GLY A 411 9.42 5.91 39.16
CA GLY A 411 10.45 6.95 39.16
C GLY A 411 11.35 7.01 37.92
N ILE A 412 11.10 6.17 36.90
CA ILE A 412 11.79 6.30 35.59
C ILE A 412 11.49 7.67 34.95
N ASP A 413 10.28 8.17 35.15
CA ASP A 413 9.83 9.48 34.64
C ASP A 413 10.52 10.67 35.33
N LYS A 414 11.27 10.40 36.43
CA LYS A 414 12.10 11.38 37.14
C LYS A 414 13.59 11.25 36.82
N LEU A 415 13.98 10.34 35.92
CA LEU A 415 15.36 10.23 35.47
C LEU A 415 15.67 11.34 34.45
N ASP A 416 16.46 12.30 34.91
CA ASP A 416 17.00 13.39 34.11
C ASP A 416 17.85 12.84 32.95
N THR A 417 17.29 12.89 31.73
CA THR A 417 17.95 12.40 30.50
C THR A 417 18.91 13.41 29.90
N SER A 418 19.20 14.51 30.61
CA SER A 418 20.19 15.52 30.17
C SER A 418 21.66 15.10 30.35
N THR A 419 21.92 13.92 30.89
CA THR A 419 23.28 13.35 30.90
C THR A 419 23.62 12.84 29.50
N ILE A 420 24.41 13.63 28.77
CA ILE A 420 25.04 13.26 27.50
C ILE A 420 25.72 11.90 27.71
N GLN A 421 25.12 10.84 27.18
CA GLN A 421 25.77 9.53 27.12
C GLN A 421 27.05 9.72 26.33
N THR A 422 28.17 9.60 27.03
CA THR A 422 29.48 9.75 26.42
C THR A 422 29.59 8.64 25.39
N ASN A 423 29.73 9.01 24.12
CA ASN A 423 29.84 8.06 23.04
C ASN A 423 31.16 7.29 23.20
N TYR A 424 31.13 6.18 23.93
CA TYR A 424 32.32 5.38 24.25
C TYR A 424 33.00 4.89 22.97
N GLN A 425 32.26 4.70 21.86
CA GLN A 425 32.87 4.38 20.57
C GLN A 425 33.73 5.53 20.03
N GLU A 426 33.30 6.77 20.19
CA GLU A 426 34.05 7.96 19.77
C GLU A 426 35.26 8.21 20.66
N VAL A 427 35.11 8.01 21.98
CA VAL A 427 36.24 8.08 22.94
C VAL A 427 37.29 7.01 22.63
N VAL A 428 36.87 5.75 22.41
CA VAL A 428 37.76 4.64 22.06
C VAL A 428 38.44 4.88 20.71
N LYS A 429 37.71 5.42 19.72
CA LYS A 429 38.27 5.81 18.42
C LYS A 429 39.36 6.89 18.58
N ASN A 430 39.11 7.91 19.39
CA ASN A 430 40.07 8.99 19.60
C ASN A 430 41.32 8.52 20.36
N ILE A 431 41.18 7.66 21.37
CA ILE A 431 42.32 7.05 22.07
C ILE A 431 43.13 6.16 21.12
N SER A 432 42.46 5.37 20.27
CA SER A 432 43.13 4.51 19.29
C SER A 432 43.93 5.33 18.29
N ASN A 433 43.37 6.43 17.79
CA ASN A 433 44.07 7.34 16.88
C ASN A 433 45.30 7.98 17.56
N LEU A 434 45.19 8.37 18.83
CA LEU A 434 46.33 8.92 19.59
C LEU A 434 47.47 7.89 19.72
N LEU A 435 47.14 6.64 20.05
CA LEU A 435 48.13 5.56 20.16
C LEU A 435 48.84 5.29 18.84
N ILE A 436 48.11 5.31 17.72
CA ILE A 436 48.68 5.14 16.38
C ILE A 436 49.68 6.27 16.08
N ILE A 437 49.32 7.53 16.37
CA ILE A 437 50.21 8.68 16.17
C ILE A 437 51.48 8.53 17.02
N CYS A 438 51.36 8.11 18.29
CA CYS A 438 52.52 7.87 19.15
C CYS A 438 53.41 6.75 18.63
N MET A 439 52.85 5.64 18.11
CA MET A 439 53.63 4.56 17.51
C MET A 439 54.38 5.03 16.26
N VAL A 440 53.73 5.82 15.40
CA VAL A 440 54.37 6.37 14.19
C VAL A 440 55.51 7.31 14.57
N MET A 441 55.30 8.21 15.53
CA MET A 441 56.35 9.10 16.05
C MET A 441 57.51 8.32 16.66
N GLY A 442 57.23 7.27 17.44
CA GLY A 442 58.25 6.38 17.98
C GLY A 442 59.04 5.64 16.89
N CYS A 443 58.36 5.18 15.83
CA CYS A 443 59.02 4.56 14.68
C CYS A 443 59.93 5.55 13.96
N ILE A 444 59.46 6.78 13.70
CA ILE A 444 60.26 7.85 13.07
C ILE A 444 61.47 8.19 13.94
N TYR A 445 61.29 8.28 15.26
CA TYR A 445 62.37 8.52 16.20
C TYR A 445 63.43 7.42 16.14
N LEU A 446 63.04 6.15 16.22
CA LEU A 446 63.96 5.01 16.11
C LEU A 446 64.67 4.96 14.75
N PHE A 447 63.98 5.27 13.66
CA PHE A 447 64.58 5.31 12.33
C PHE A 447 65.58 6.46 12.16
N SER A 448 65.27 7.63 12.72
CA SER A 448 66.14 8.80 12.70
C SER A 448 67.36 8.63 13.63
N TRP A 449 67.18 7.97 14.78
CA TRP A 449 68.26 7.60 15.69
C TRP A 449 69.22 6.61 15.01
N ARG A 450 68.69 5.57 14.34
CA ARG A 450 69.51 4.57 13.63
C ARG A 450 70.30 5.16 12.45
N ARG A 451 69.85 6.27 11.86
CA ARG A 451 70.60 7.02 10.83
C ARG A 451 71.74 7.87 11.38
N ARG A 452 71.78 8.20 12.68
CA ARG A 452 72.87 8.96 13.31
C ARG A 452 74.04 8.11 13.82
N ILE A 453 73.92 6.78 13.79
CA ILE A 453 74.96 5.83 14.22
C ILE A 453 75.59 5.14 12.99
N LYS A 454 75.75 5.87 11.89
CA LYS A 454 76.48 5.39 10.71
C LYS A 454 77.44 6.44 10.21
#